data_AF-A0A3D1S3U8-F1
#
_entry.id   AF-A0A3D1S3U8-F1
#
_cell.length_a   1.000
_cell.length_b   1.000
_cell.length_c   1.000
_cell.angle_alpha   90.00
_cell.angle_beta   90.00
_cell.angle_gamma   90.00
#
_symmetry.space_group_name_H-M   'P 1'
#
loop_
_entity.id
_entity.type
_entity.pdbx_description
1 polymer ?
#
loop_
_entity_poly.entity_id
_entity_poly.type
_entity_poly.pdbx_seq_one_letter_code
_entity_poly.pdbx_strand_id
1 'polypeptide(L)'
;MKSLSVLLVVLALLSGCADMFYQPERIKKWPDLGLRIAVVVVHDSVEPGEEKRHFLIRAVRPDTPAQSAGVRPGDILQALDGKTIHHISDALEIMRSKRNKDNVVLTVTRGEETLVLTVDLATAVLRSSI
;
A
#
# COMPACT_ATOMS: atom_id res chain seq x y z
N MET A 1 59.27 -18.46 21.78
CA MET A 1 58.64 -18.10 20.48
C MET A 1 57.28 -18.80 20.30
N LYS A 2 56.32 -18.61 21.22
CA LYS A 2 54.98 -19.22 21.18
C LYS A 2 53.95 -18.32 21.88
N SER A 3 53.76 -17.08 21.44
CA SER A 3 52.63 -16.26 21.94
C SER A 3 52.06 -15.26 20.94
N LEU A 4 52.49 -15.30 19.68
CA LEU A 4 52.05 -14.32 18.66
C LEU A 4 50.88 -14.81 17.80
N SER A 5 50.58 -16.11 17.81
CA SER A 5 49.57 -16.73 16.94
C SER A 5 48.13 -16.63 17.45
N VAL A 6 47.91 -16.34 18.74
CA VAL A 6 46.55 -16.29 19.33
C VAL A 6 45.90 -14.92 19.10
N LEU A 7 46.68 -13.84 19.02
CA LEU A 7 46.15 -12.48 18.84
C LEU A 7 45.60 -12.24 17.42
N LEU A 8 46.18 -12.90 16.41
CA LEU A 8 45.75 -12.74 15.01
C LEU A 8 44.41 -13.43 14.72
N VAL A 9 44.08 -14.50 15.45
CA VAL A 9 42.83 -15.28 15.25
C VAL A 9 41.62 -14.55 15.83
N VAL A 10 41.80 -13.77 16.90
CA VAL A 10 40.70 -12.99 17.51
C VAL A 10 40.31 -11.78 16.65
N LEU A 11 41.28 -11.14 15.97
CA LEU A 11 41.00 -9.97 15.13
C LEU A 11 40.24 -10.34 13.84
N ALA A 12 40.39 -11.57 13.34
CA ALA A 12 39.66 -12.05 12.16
C ALA A 12 38.19 -12.41 12.44
N LEU A 13 37.78 -12.58 13.70
CA LEU A 13 36.40 -12.91 14.08
C LEU A 13 35.51 -11.68 14.27
N LEU A 14 36.08 -10.48 14.45
CA LEU A 14 35.30 -9.25 14.65
C LEU A 14 34.92 -8.54 13.34
N SER A 15 35.63 -8.80 12.24
CA SER A 15 35.33 -8.21 10.92
C SER A 15 34.15 -8.88 10.21
N GLY A 16 33.78 -10.11 10.58
CA GLY A 16 32.72 -10.88 9.93
C GLY A 16 31.32 -10.73 10.55
N CYS A 17 31.19 -10.03 11.69
CA CYS A 17 29.91 -9.95 12.40
C CYS A 17 28.97 -8.86 11.84
N ALA A 18 29.49 -7.83 11.16
CA ALA A 18 28.64 -6.76 10.63
C ALA A 18 27.74 -7.27 9.48
N ASP A 19 28.24 -8.16 8.63
CA ASP A 19 27.46 -8.74 7.52
C ASP A 19 26.50 -9.85 7.98
N MET A 20 26.72 -10.46 9.15
CA MET A 20 25.85 -11.51 9.69
C MET A 20 24.51 -10.97 10.23
N PHE A 21 24.45 -9.67 10.55
CA PHE A 21 23.24 -9.00 11.05
C PHE A 21 22.64 -7.99 10.06
N TYR A 22 23.28 -7.72 8.93
CA TYR A 22 22.65 -7.01 7.83
C TYR A 22 21.78 -7.98 7.01
N GLN A 23 20.64 -8.37 7.58
CA GLN A 23 19.53 -8.85 6.78
C GLN A 23 18.81 -7.61 6.25
N PRO A 24 18.97 -7.22 4.96
CA PRO A 24 18.09 -6.20 4.41
C PRO A 24 16.68 -6.70 4.64
N GLU A 25 15.89 -5.94 5.41
CA GLU A 25 14.52 -6.28 5.78
C GLU A 25 13.84 -6.85 4.55
N ARG A 26 13.42 -8.13 4.60
CA ARG A 26 12.72 -8.78 3.48
C ARG A 26 11.60 -7.83 3.07
N ILE A 27 11.77 -7.13 1.94
CA ILE A 27 10.88 -6.05 1.56
C ILE A 27 9.47 -6.63 1.52
N LYS A 28 8.64 -6.24 2.49
CA LYS A 28 7.33 -6.85 2.70
C LYS A 28 6.50 -6.57 1.46
N LYS A 29 6.24 -7.60 0.66
CA LYS A 29 5.38 -7.48 -0.52
C LYS A 29 3.92 -7.47 -0.08
N TRP A 30 3.12 -6.63 -0.74
CA TRP A 30 1.70 -6.46 -0.41
C TRP A 30 0.84 -6.52 -1.70
N PRO A 31 -0.43 -6.95 -1.58
CA PRO A 31 -1.33 -7.14 -2.72
C PRO A 31 -1.74 -5.79 -3.34
N ASP A 32 -1.56 -5.66 -4.66
CA ASP A 32 -1.96 -4.49 -5.43
C ASP A 32 -3.40 -4.63 -5.96
N LEU A 33 -4.26 -3.67 -5.63
CA LEU A 33 -5.65 -3.60 -6.13
C LEU A 33 -5.72 -3.37 -7.64
N GLY A 34 -4.71 -2.71 -8.22
CA GLY A 34 -4.69 -2.33 -9.63
C GLY A 34 -5.38 -1.02 -9.98
N LEU A 35 -5.50 -0.12 -9.02
CA LEU A 35 -6.07 1.21 -9.19
C LEU A 35 -5.00 2.25 -9.55
N ARG A 36 -5.35 3.18 -10.44
CA ARG A 36 -4.62 4.45 -10.61
C ARG A 36 -5.46 5.56 -10.00
N ILE A 37 -5.02 6.07 -8.85
CA ILE A 37 -5.72 7.12 -8.11
C ILE A 37 -5.04 8.46 -8.40
N ALA A 38 -5.83 9.49 -8.68
CA ALA A 38 -5.39 10.87 -8.63
C ALA A 38 -6.05 11.58 -7.46
N VAL A 39 -5.28 12.43 -6.80
CA VAL A 39 -5.81 13.33 -5.77
C VAL A 39 -6.25 14.60 -6.48
N VAL A 40 -7.53 14.90 -6.38
CA VAL A 40 -8.13 16.15 -6.86
C VAL A 40 -8.54 16.94 -5.64
N VAL A 41 -8.01 18.14 -5.49
CA VAL A 41 -8.45 19.07 -4.43
C VAL A 41 -9.63 19.85 -4.99
N VAL A 42 -10.76 19.76 -4.30
CA VAL A 42 -11.97 20.51 -4.62
C VAL A 42 -12.13 21.55 -3.53
N HIS A 43 -12.15 22.81 -3.92
CA HIS A 43 -12.50 23.89 -3.01
C HIS A 43 -14.02 23.95 -2.93
N ASP A 44 -14.55 23.74 -1.73
CA ASP A 44 -15.99 23.93 -1.53
C ASP A 44 -16.31 25.42 -1.64
N SER A 45 -17.34 25.74 -2.43
CA SER A 45 -17.83 27.10 -2.62
C SER A 45 -18.86 27.48 -1.55
N VAL A 46 -19.42 26.49 -0.86
CA VAL A 46 -20.50 26.64 0.13
C VAL A 46 -19.93 26.94 1.51
N GLU A 47 -18.84 26.27 1.89
CA GLU A 47 -18.13 26.47 3.16
C GLU A 47 -16.69 26.97 2.85
N PRO A 48 -16.50 28.28 2.64
CA PRO A 48 -15.20 28.85 2.29
C PRO A 48 -14.18 28.59 3.40
N GLY A 49 -13.33 27.57 3.20
CA GLY A 49 -12.30 27.14 4.15
C GLY A 49 -12.07 25.63 4.18
N GLU A 50 -13.02 24.82 3.69
CA GLU A 50 -12.87 23.37 3.64
C GLU A 50 -12.28 22.91 2.30
N GLU A 51 -11.01 22.51 2.31
CA GLU A 51 -10.39 21.82 1.17
C GLU A 51 -10.74 20.33 1.21
N LYS A 52 -11.69 19.90 0.36
CA LYS A 52 -12.03 18.49 0.24
C LYS A 52 -11.14 17.81 -0.79
N ARG A 53 -10.48 16.73 -0.39
CA ARG A 53 -9.66 15.91 -1.30
C ARG A 53 -10.49 14.74 -1.82
N HIS A 54 -10.60 14.65 -3.14
CA HIS A 54 -11.20 13.51 -3.82
C HIS A 54 -10.12 12.57 -4.34
N PHE A 55 -10.20 11.30 -3.95
CA PHE A 55 -9.35 10.23 -4.44
C PHE A 55 -9.99 9.60 -5.68
N LEU A 56 -9.89 10.32 -6.80
CA LEU A 56 -10.49 9.93 -8.07
C LEU A 56 -9.77 8.72 -8.66
N ILE A 57 -10.52 7.65 -8.91
CA ILE A 57 -10.04 6.49 -9.66
C ILE A 57 -10.00 6.88 -11.14
N ARG A 58 -8.79 7.11 -11.66
CA ARG A 58 -8.57 7.48 -13.07
C ARG A 58 -8.59 6.28 -14.00
N ALA A 59 -8.11 5.15 -13.52
CA ALA A 59 -8.08 3.92 -14.29
C ALA A 59 -8.09 2.70 -13.36
N VAL A 60 -8.66 1.63 -13.87
CA VAL A 60 -8.60 0.29 -13.30
C VAL A 60 -7.87 -0.58 -14.30
N ARG A 61 -6.79 -1.24 -13.89
CA ARG A 61 -6.03 -2.10 -14.78
C ARG A 61 -6.82 -3.37 -15.10
N PRO A 62 -6.70 -3.92 -16.32
CA PRO A 62 -7.32 -5.19 -16.67
C PRO A 62 -6.74 -6.33 -15.83
N ASP A 63 -7.56 -7.36 -15.61
CA ASP A 63 -7.20 -8.60 -14.91
C ASP A 63 -6.71 -8.34 -13.47
N THR A 64 -7.34 -7.39 -12.79
CA THR A 64 -7.01 -7.03 -11.40
C THR A 64 -8.19 -7.23 -10.44
N PRO A 65 -7.94 -7.44 -9.14
CA PRO A 65 -8.98 -7.57 -8.12
C PRO A 65 -10.05 -6.47 -8.19
N ALA A 66 -9.62 -5.22 -8.35
CA ALA A 66 -10.54 -4.08 -8.41
C ALA A 66 -11.44 -4.12 -9.64
N GLN A 67 -10.94 -4.58 -10.79
CA GLN A 67 -11.76 -4.74 -11.98
C GLN A 67 -12.84 -5.81 -11.76
N SER A 68 -12.44 -6.96 -11.22
CA SER A 68 -13.36 -8.09 -10.93
C SER A 68 -14.43 -7.70 -9.93
N ALA A 69 -14.12 -6.81 -8.98
CA ALA A 69 -15.06 -6.25 -8.02
C ALA A 69 -15.98 -5.15 -8.58
N GLY A 70 -15.82 -4.77 -9.85
CA GLY A 70 -16.67 -3.79 -10.52
C GLY A 70 -16.34 -2.33 -10.21
N VAL A 71 -15.13 -2.05 -9.72
CA VAL A 71 -14.60 -0.68 -9.59
C VAL A 71 -14.42 -0.09 -11.00
N ARG A 72 -14.74 1.19 -11.17
CA ARG A 72 -14.71 1.87 -12.47
C ARG A 72 -13.93 3.18 -12.44
N PRO A 73 -13.36 3.61 -13.58
CA PRO A 73 -12.91 4.99 -13.72
C PRO A 73 -14.05 5.97 -13.44
N GLY A 74 -13.75 7.05 -12.73
CA GLY A 74 -14.75 8.03 -12.28
C GLY A 74 -15.25 7.81 -10.86
N ASP A 75 -15.05 6.61 -10.28
CA ASP A 75 -15.34 6.37 -8.87
C ASP A 75 -14.44 7.26 -7.98
N ILE A 76 -15.00 7.82 -6.92
CA ILE A 76 -14.26 8.57 -5.90
C ILE A 76 -14.13 7.68 -4.67
N LEU A 77 -12.90 7.29 -4.33
CA LEU A 77 -12.65 6.49 -3.13
C LEU A 77 -12.84 7.34 -1.87
N GLN A 78 -13.73 6.90 -0.98
CA GLN A 78 -14.03 7.55 0.29
C GLN A 78 -13.40 6.80 1.47
N ALA A 79 -13.50 5.47 1.48
CA ALA A 79 -13.00 4.64 2.58
C ALA A 79 -12.49 3.29 2.10
N LEU A 80 -11.59 2.70 2.89
CA LEU A 80 -11.15 1.31 2.78
C LEU A 80 -11.34 0.63 4.13
N ASP A 81 -11.98 -0.54 4.14
CA ASP A 81 -12.33 -1.31 5.34
C ASP A 81 -12.99 -0.46 6.44
N GLY A 82 -13.84 0.49 6.04
CA GLY A 82 -14.53 1.42 6.95
C GLY A 82 -13.66 2.56 7.48
N LYS A 83 -12.35 2.61 7.17
CA LYS A 83 -11.48 3.75 7.49
C LYS A 83 -11.55 4.78 6.36
N THR A 84 -12.03 5.98 6.68
CA THR A 84 -12.04 7.12 5.75
C THR A 84 -10.62 7.45 5.30
N ILE A 85 -10.47 7.72 4.01
CA ILE A 85 -9.19 8.09 3.40
C ILE A 85 -9.11 9.61 3.32
N HIS A 86 -8.17 10.20 4.04
CA HIS A 86 -7.87 11.64 3.99
C HIS A 86 -6.60 11.92 3.20
N HIS A 87 -5.69 10.93 3.15
CA HIS A 87 -4.45 10.96 2.41
C HIS A 87 -4.19 9.62 1.72
N ILE A 88 -3.43 9.64 0.62
CA ILE A 88 -3.07 8.40 -0.09
C ILE A 88 -2.28 7.44 0.81
N SER A 89 -1.56 7.97 1.81
CA SER A 89 -0.85 7.20 2.82
C SER A 89 -1.78 6.29 3.63
N ASP A 90 -3.01 6.71 3.90
CA ASP A 90 -3.98 5.92 4.68
C ASP A 90 -4.35 4.65 3.91
N ALA A 91 -4.60 4.80 2.60
CA ALA A 91 -4.89 3.67 1.74
C ALA A 91 -3.68 2.72 1.61
N LEU A 92 -2.48 3.28 1.49
CA LEU A 92 -1.25 2.48 1.43
C LEU A 92 -0.98 1.74 2.74
N GLU A 93 -1.23 2.36 3.89
CA GLU A 93 -1.09 1.73 5.21
C GLU A 93 -2.01 0.50 5.33
N ILE A 94 -3.29 0.67 4.98
CA ILE A 94 -4.27 -0.43 4.99
C ILE A 94 -3.80 -1.54 4.05
N MET A 95 -3.46 -1.22 2.79
CA MET A 95 -3.05 -2.23 1.82
C MET A 95 -1.74 -2.94 2.21
N ARG A 96 -0.79 -2.25 2.85
CA ARG A 96 0.45 -2.86 3.37
C ARG A 96 0.21 -3.82 4.54
N SER A 97 -0.90 -3.68 5.25
CA SER A 97 -1.30 -4.61 6.31
C SER A 97 -1.89 -5.92 5.75
N LYS A 98 -2.44 -5.87 4.53
CA LYS A 98 -3.13 -6.99 3.88
C LYS A 98 -2.18 -8.06 3.35
N ARG A 99 -2.73 -9.26 3.19
CA ARG A 99 -2.09 -10.44 2.62
C ARG A 99 -2.86 -10.90 1.38
N ASN A 100 -2.24 -11.76 0.58
CA ASN A 100 -2.96 -12.42 -0.50
C ASN A 100 -4.13 -13.22 0.05
N LYS A 101 -5.23 -13.23 -0.70
CA LYS A 101 -6.52 -13.87 -0.34
C LYS A 101 -7.30 -13.19 0.79
N ASP A 102 -6.81 -12.06 1.31
CA ASP A 102 -7.65 -11.20 2.15
C ASP A 102 -8.71 -10.52 1.29
N ASN A 103 -9.75 -10.00 1.94
CA ASN A 103 -10.69 -9.07 1.33
C ASN A 103 -10.38 -7.64 1.77
N VAL A 104 -10.71 -6.70 0.88
CA VAL A 104 -10.72 -5.26 1.18
C VAL A 104 -12.06 -4.69 0.73
N VAL A 105 -12.71 -3.95 1.61
CA VAL A 105 -13.99 -3.29 1.32
C VAL A 105 -13.72 -1.85 0.90
N LEU A 106 -14.13 -1.49 -0.31
CA LEU A 106 -14.05 -0.13 -0.84
C LEU A 106 -15.40 0.55 -0.68
N THR A 107 -15.42 1.71 -0.05
CA THR A 107 -16.56 2.63 -0.14
C THR A 107 -16.22 3.68 -1.19
N VAL A 108 -16.99 3.74 -2.27
CA VAL A 108 -16.79 4.67 -3.37
C VAL A 108 -18.05 5.48 -3.65
N THR A 109 -17.90 6.71 -4.11
CA THR A 109 -18.99 7.50 -4.68
C THR A 109 -18.93 7.40 -6.20
N ARG A 110 -20.05 7.05 -6.83
CA ARG A 110 -20.21 6.97 -8.30
C ARG A 110 -21.40 7.83 -8.71
N GLY A 111 -21.13 9.00 -9.26
CA GLY A 111 -22.17 10.01 -9.47
C GLY A 111 -22.70 10.49 -8.12
N GLU A 112 -23.99 10.29 -7.85
CA GLU A 112 -24.64 10.64 -6.59
C GLU A 112 -24.77 9.45 -5.62
N GLU A 113 -24.47 8.22 -6.08
CA GLU A 113 -24.62 7.02 -5.28
C GLU A 113 -23.34 6.68 -4.52
N THR A 114 -23.50 6.18 -3.29
CA THR A 114 -22.41 5.55 -2.53
C THR A 114 -22.51 4.04 -2.64
N LEU A 115 -21.46 3.41 -3.16
CA LEU A 115 -21.35 1.97 -3.37
C LEU A 115 -20.32 1.38 -2.41
N VAL A 116 -20.63 0.18 -1.91
CA VAL A 116 -19.71 -0.63 -1.11
C VAL A 116 -19.32 -1.85 -1.93
N LEU A 117 -18.05 -1.95 -2.29
CA LEU A 117 -17.50 -2.99 -3.16
C LEU A 117 -16.48 -3.83 -2.40
N THR A 118 -16.73 -5.13 -2.28
CA THR A 118 -15.77 -6.06 -1.69
C THR A 118 -14.81 -6.56 -2.76
N VAL A 119 -13.51 -6.38 -2.53
CA VAL A 119 -12.43 -6.78 -3.43
C VAL A 119 -11.69 -7.97 -2.83
N ASP A 120 -11.68 -9.09 -3.55
CA ASP A 120 -10.91 -10.30 -3.21
C ASP A 120 -9.47 -10.21 -3.74
N LEU A 121 -8.50 -10.25 -2.84
CA LEU A 121 -7.07 -10.13 -3.15
C LEU A 121 -6.42 -11.46 -3.53
N ALA A 122 -7.18 -12.55 -3.76
CA ALA A 122 -6.65 -13.83 -4.21
C ALA A 122 -5.90 -13.73 -5.55
N THR A 123 -6.33 -12.83 -6.42
CA THR A 123 -5.72 -12.58 -7.75
C THR A 123 -4.75 -11.39 -7.76
N ALA A 124 -4.50 -10.77 -6.59
CA ALA A 124 -3.67 -9.57 -6.51
C ALA A 124 -2.20 -9.87 -6.82
N VAL A 125 -1.60 -9.04 -7.66
CA VAL A 125 -0.15 -9.06 -7.89
C VAL A 125 0.54 -8.48 -6.66
N LEU A 126 1.54 -9.17 -6.13
CA LEU A 126 2.34 -8.71 -5.00
C LEU A 126 3.40 -7.70 -5.43
N ARG A 127 3.38 -6.49 -4.87
CA ARG A 127 4.39 -5.45 -5.12
C ARG A 127 5.31 -5.25 -3.92
N SER A 128 6.60 -5.02 -4.17
CA SER A 128 7.52 -4.47 -3.18
C SER A 128 7.30 -2.96 -3.02
N SER A 129 7.56 -2.43 -1.83
CA SER A 129 7.63 -0.98 -1.61
C SER A 129 8.64 -0.36 -2.59
N ILE A 130 8.21 0.72 -3.27
CA ILE A 130 9.07 1.62 -4.06
C ILE A 130 9.93 2.43 -3.09
#